data_AF-A0A127M2Z7-F1
#
_entry.id   AF-A0A127M2Z7-F1
#
_cell.length_a   1.000
_cell.length_b   1.000
_cell.length_c   1.000
_cell.angle_alpha   90.00
_cell.angle_beta   90.00
_cell.angle_gamma   90.00
#
_symmetry.space_group_name_H-M   'P 1'
#
loop_
_entity.id
_entity.type
_entity.pdbx_description
1 polymer ?
#
loop_
_entity_poly.entity_id
_entity_poly.type
_entity_poly.pdbx_seq_one_letter_code
_entity_poly.pdbx_strand_id
1 'polypeptide(L)'
;MPVKAYTCIEISKEDLKFSGAHFTIFSATERERLHGHNFKVSLLLTADVGDNGMCFSYVEIKTRLRKLCAQLDEYTLLPAASPFMQIRTEGAQYIAEFNGEEIPFLISDTLVLPVRNTTVEEFARYLLELLLRDAPFIEGNEIRELIMKVSSGPGQWGSASWSRD
;
A
#
# COMPACT_ATOMS: atom_id res chain seq x y z
N MET A 1 32.24 -1.88 -21.08
CA MET A 1 31.71 -2.82 -20.08
C MET A 1 30.41 -3.39 -20.63
N PRO A 2 30.15 -4.70 -20.55
CA PRO A 2 28.87 -5.25 -21.01
C PRO A 2 27.73 -4.69 -20.14
N VAL A 3 26.61 -4.33 -20.76
CA VAL A 3 25.38 -3.94 -20.07
C VAL A 3 24.80 -5.20 -19.40
N LYS A 4 24.48 -5.13 -18.11
CA LYS A 4 23.82 -6.25 -17.40
C LYS A 4 22.46 -6.53 -18.04
N ALA A 5 22.08 -7.80 -18.20
CA ALA A 5 20.81 -8.22 -18.82
C ALA A 5 19.60 -8.11 -17.87
N TYR A 6 19.61 -7.14 -16.96
CA TYR A 6 18.46 -6.85 -16.08
C TYR A 6 17.82 -5.54 -16.55
N THR A 7 16.50 -5.45 -16.45
CA THR A 7 15.76 -4.21 -16.70
C THR A 7 14.82 -3.90 -15.56
N CYS A 8 14.50 -2.63 -15.38
CA CYS A 8 13.52 -2.14 -14.43
C CYS A 8 12.30 -1.62 -15.18
N ILE A 9 11.12 -2.07 -14.77
CA ILE A 9 9.84 -1.69 -15.39
C ILE A 9 8.98 -1.02 -14.33
N GLU A 10 8.51 0.19 -14.62
CA GLU A 10 7.49 0.88 -13.82
C GLU A 10 6.09 0.59 -14.35
N ILE A 11 5.27 -0.04 -13.52
CA ILE A 11 3.84 -0.23 -13.75
C ILE A 11 3.09 0.86 -13.00
N SER A 12 2.69 1.89 -13.73
CA SER A 12 1.85 2.99 -13.26
C SER A 12 0.68 3.16 -14.23
N LYS A 13 -0.54 2.81 -13.78
CA LYS A 13 -1.77 2.90 -14.58
C LYS A 13 -2.87 3.57 -13.78
N GLU A 14 -3.77 4.23 -14.49
CA GLU A 14 -4.83 5.05 -13.88
C GLU A 14 -5.78 4.24 -12.99
N ASP A 15 -6.00 2.98 -13.34
CA ASP A 15 -6.86 2.04 -12.62
C ASP A 15 -6.17 1.37 -11.42
N LEU A 16 -4.86 1.61 -11.21
CA LEU A 16 -4.15 1.17 -10.01
C LEU A 16 -4.30 2.22 -8.92
N LYS A 17 -5.49 2.23 -8.32
CA LYS A 17 -5.87 3.19 -7.29
C LYS A 17 -6.88 2.60 -6.31
N PHE A 18 -6.95 3.20 -5.13
CA PHE A 18 -8.02 2.97 -4.16
C PHE A 18 -8.44 4.31 -3.53
N SER A 19 -9.71 4.44 -3.21
CA SER A 19 -10.34 5.62 -2.62
C SER A 19 -10.50 5.35 -1.13
N GLY A 20 -9.78 6.09 -0.29
CA GLY A 20 -9.75 5.82 1.16
C GLY A 20 -9.96 7.08 1.96
N ALA A 21 -10.79 7.00 3.00
CA ALA A 21 -10.87 8.02 4.03
C ALA A 21 -9.83 7.74 5.13
N HIS A 22 -9.16 8.76 5.64
CA HIS A 22 -8.14 8.63 6.68
C HIS A 22 -7.86 9.98 7.36
N PHE A 23 -6.96 9.96 8.34
CA PHE A 23 -6.31 11.14 8.91
C PHE A 23 -4.92 10.75 9.40
N THR A 24 -3.93 11.61 9.21
CA THR A 24 -2.59 11.38 9.76
C THR A 24 -2.54 11.73 11.23
N ILE A 25 -1.89 10.90 12.05
CA ILE A 25 -1.61 11.21 13.46
C ILE A 25 -0.16 11.68 13.58
N PHE A 26 0.07 12.91 14.04
CA PHE A 26 1.41 13.49 14.15
C PHE A 26 2.04 13.25 15.53
N SER A 27 1.22 13.27 16.58
CA SER A 27 1.66 13.11 17.96
C SER A 27 0.54 12.58 18.85
N ALA A 28 0.79 12.48 20.16
CA ALA A 28 -0.23 12.10 21.14
C ALA A 28 -1.42 13.08 21.22
N THR A 29 -1.27 14.31 20.73
CA THR A 29 -2.28 15.37 20.86
C THR A 29 -2.67 16.03 19.54
N GLU A 30 -1.97 15.71 18.45
CA GLU A 30 -2.18 16.33 17.14
C GLU A 30 -2.42 15.29 16.04
N ARG A 31 -3.52 15.46 15.30
CA ARG A 31 -3.87 14.70 14.10
C ARG A 31 -4.52 15.61 13.07
N GLU A 32 -4.55 15.19 11.82
CA GLU A 32 -5.38 15.82 10.80
C GLU A 32 -6.87 15.59 11.06
N ARG A 33 -7.72 16.38 10.41
CA ARG A 33 -9.14 16.08 10.30
C ARG A 33 -9.35 14.89 9.35
N LEU A 34 -10.40 14.13 9.58
CA LEU A 34 -10.82 13.08 8.65
C LEU A 34 -11.09 13.68 7.27
N HIS A 35 -10.47 13.10 6.26
CA HIS A 35 -10.63 13.45 4.85
C HIS A 35 -10.39 12.19 4.01
N GLY A 36 -10.19 12.31 2.70
CA GLY A 36 -9.85 11.15 1.87
C GLY A 36 -9.09 11.51 0.61
N HIS A 37 -8.55 10.48 -0.03
CA HIS A 37 -7.82 10.58 -1.28
C HIS A 37 -8.17 9.45 -2.24
N ASN A 38 -7.96 9.72 -3.52
CA ASN A 38 -7.80 8.68 -4.54
C ASN A 38 -6.33 8.28 -4.59
N PHE A 39 -5.94 7.37 -3.69
CA PHE A 39 -4.56 6.91 -3.62
C PHE A 39 -4.17 6.18 -4.89
N LYS A 40 -3.01 6.51 -5.46
CA LYS A 40 -2.45 5.82 -6.64
C LYS A 40 -1.35 4.85 -6.20
N VAL A 41 -1.30 3.70 -6.87
CA VAL A 41 -0.29 2.66 -6.63
C VAL A 41 0.57 2.48 -7.89
N SER A 42 1.88 2.47 -7.72
CA SER A 42 2.85 2.16 -8.77
C SER A 42 3.84 1.11 -8.25
N LEU A 43 4.32 0.26 -9.14
CA LEU A 43 5.34 -0.75 -8.82
C LEU A 43 6.50 -0.62 -9.79
N LEU A 44 7.72 -0.45 -9.29
CA LEU A 44 8.92 -0.73 -10.06
C LEU A 44 9.36 -2.16 -9.76
N LEU A 45 9.75 -2.88 -10.80
CA LEU A 45 10.21 -4.26 -10.71
C LEU A 45 11.45 -4.44 -11.56
N THR A 46 12.53 -4.93 -10.95
CA THR A 46 13.78 -5.28 -11.63
C THR A 46 13.91 -6.79 -11.76
N ALA A 47 14.08 -7.30 -12.99
CA ALA A 47 14.27 -8.72 -13.28
C ALA A 47 15.14 -8.95 -14.53
N ASP A 48 15.53 -10.20 -14.73
CA ASP A 48 16.24 -10.69 -15.91
C ASP A 48 15.40 -10.59 -17.19
N VAL A 49 16.05 -10.22 -18.30
CA VAL A 49 15.45 -10.30 -19.64
C VAL A 49 15.80 -11.67 -20.23
N GLY A 50 14.79 -12.52 -20.40
CA GLY A 50 14.98 -13.84 -20.99
C GLY A 50 15.34 -13.79 -22.48
N ASP A 51 15.72 -14.94 -23.05
CA ASP A 51 16.13 -15.06 -24.47
C ASP A 51 15.04 -14.62 -25.48
N ASN A 52 13.78 -14.61 -25.05
CA ASN A 52 12.65 -14.10 -25.83
C ASN A 52 12.51 -12.56 -25.79
N GLY A 53 13.41 -11.85 -25.12
CA GLY A 53 13.43 -10.40 -24.99
C GLY A 53 12.43 -9.85 -23.96
N MET A 54 11.88 -10.67 -23.08
CA MET A 54 10.89 -10.28 -22.07
C MET A 54 11.32 -10.69 -20.67
N CYS A 55 10.89 -9.92 -19.66
CA CYS A 55 11.06 -10.30 -18.25
C CYS A 55 9.88 -11.14 -17.75
N PHE A 56 8.64 -10.66 -17.95
CA PHE A 56 7.42 -11.28 -17.44
C PHE A 56 6.18 -10.69 -18.12
N SER A 57 5.01 -11.31 -17.90
CA SER A 57 3.72 -10.80 -18.36
C SER A 57 3.24 -9.62 -17.52
N TYR A 58 3.11 -8.43 -18.12
CA TYR A 58 2.54 -7.26 -17.42
C TYR A 58 1.09 -7.46 -16.99
N VAL A 59 0.35 -8.36 -17.65
CA VAL A 59 -1.03 -8.68 -17.26
C VAL A 59 -1.05 -9.28 -15.87
N GLU A 60 -0.09 -10.15 -15.58
CA GLU A 60 0.02 -10.86 -14.32
C GLU A 60 0.21 -9.91 -13.12
N ILE A 61 1.11 -8.93 -13.28
CA ILE A 61 1.39 -7.91 -12.27
C ILE A 61 0.20 -6.99 -12.06
N LYS A 62 -0.36 -6.46 -13.16
CA LYS A 62 -1.51 -5.56 -13.08
C LYS A 62 -2.69 -6.22 -12.37
N THR A 63 -2.94 -7.50 -12.61
CA THR A 63 -4.01 -8.24 -11.91
C THR A 63 -3.78 -8.29 -10.39
N ARG A 64 -2.55 -8.51 -9.94
CA ARG A 64 -2.20 -8.51 -8.51
C ARG A 64 -2.33 -7.13 -7.90
N LEU A 65 -1.78 -6.11 -8.55
CA LEU A 65 -1.87 -4.73 -8.06
C LEU A 65 -3.33 -4.27 -7.95
N ARG A 66 -4.17 -4.59 -8.93
CA ARG A 66 -5.62 -4.30 -8.85
C ARG A 66 -6.29 -5.02 -7.69
N LYS A 67 -5.97 -6.30 -7.45
CA LYS A 67 -6.51 -7.06 -6.32
C LYS A 67 -6.09 -6.47 -4.98
N LEU A 68 -4.88 -5.92 -4.87
CA LEU A 68 -4.42 -5.23 -3.67
C LEU A 68 -5.17 -3.89 -3.48
N CYS A 69 -5.32 -3.11 -4.55
CA CYS A 69 -6.08 -1.85 -4.49
C CYS A 69 -7.54 -2.09 -4.09
N ALA A 70 -8.21 -3.07 -4.70
CA ALA A 70 -9.61 -3.40 -4.42
C ALA A 70 -9.87 -3.83 -2.97
N GLN A 71 -8.85 -4.29 -2.23
CA GLN A 71 -8.98 -4.62 -0.81
C GLN A 71 -9.03 -3.39 0.10
N LEU A 72 -8.67 -2.21 -0.41
CA LEU A 72 -8.62 -0.95 0.34
C LEU A 72 -9.62 0.10 -0.17
N ASP A 73 -10.26 -0.16 -1.31
CA ASP A 73 -11.12 0.79 -2.00
C ASP A 73 -12.46 0.98 -1.27
N GLU A 74 -12.88 2.24 -1.15
CA GLU A 74 -14.15 2.67 -0.54
C GLU A 74 -14.28 2.43 0.97
N TYR A 75 -13.16 2.44 1.71
CA TYR A 75 -13.13 2.28 3.16
C TYR A 75 -12.55 3.50 3.91
N THR A 76 -12.97 3.67 5.17
CA THR A 76 -12.17 4.41 6.15
C THR A 76 -11.02 3.52 6.64
N LEU A 77 -9.81 4.02 6.61
CA LEU A 77 -8.60 3.27 7.00
C LEU A 77 -8.12 3.76 8.36
N LEU A 78 -7.91 2.84 9.31
CA LEU A 78 -7.42 3.14 10.65
C LEU A 78 -6.13 2.37 10.97
N PRO A 79 -5.12 3.01 11.61
CA PRO A 79 -3.85 2.37 11.96
C PRO A 79 -3.91 1.62 13.30
N ALA A 80 -4.01 0.29 13.25
CA ALA A 80 -4.07 -0.59 14.43
C ALA A 80 -2.81 -0.57 15.29
N ALA A 81 -1.65 -0.25 14.69
CA ALA A 81 -0.36 -0.21 15.36
C ALA A 81 0.09 1.22 15.73
N SER A 82 -0.85 2.18 15.75
CA SER A 82 -0.55 3.54 16.18
C SER A 82 -0.12 3.59 17.65
N PRO A 83 0.98 4.30 17.99
CA PRO A 83 1.36 4.50 19.38
C PRO A 83 0.47 5.53 20.10
N PHE A 84 -0.37 6.28 19.38
CA PHE A 84 -1.12 7.43 19.90
C PHE A 84 -2.64 7.25 19.87
N MET A 85 -3.14 6.20 19.21
CA MET A 85 -4.58 5.94 19.07
C MET A 85 -4.86 4.49 19.43
N GLN A 86 -5.94 4.26 20.16
CA GLN A 86 -6.45 2.92 20.45
C GLN A 86 -7.74 2.70 19.65
N ILE A 87 -7.99 1.45 19.28
CA ILE A 87 -9.22 1.07 18.57
C ILE A 87 -9.85 -0.08 19.34
N ARG A 88 -11.10 0.10 19.74
CA ARG A 88 -11.91 -0.96 20.34
C ARG A 88 -13.17 -1.21 19.53
N THR A 89 -13.75 -2.39 19.70
CA THR A 89 -14.99 -2.77 19.03
C THR A 89 -16.15 -2.61 20.00
N GLU A 90 -17.20 -1.90 19.59
CA GLU A 90 -18.45 -1.75 20.35
C GLU A 90 -19.64 -2.03 19.43
N GLY A 91 -20.27 -3.19 19.61
CA GLY A 91 -21.38 -3.63 18.76
C GLY A 91 -20.97 -3.71 17.28
N ALA A 92 -21.59 -2.88 16.45
CA ALA A 92 -21.33 -2.80 15.01
C ALA A 92 -20.33 -1.69 14.62
N GLN A 93 -19.62 -1.11 15.60
CA GLN A 93 -18.73 0.02 15.41
C GLN A 93 -17.30 -0.27 15.89
N TYR A 94 -16.34 0.35 15.22
CA TYR A 94 -15.03 0.63 15.80
C TYR A 94 -15.08 2.00 16.48
N ILE A 95 -14.57 2.07 17.71
CA ILE A 95 -14.35 3.33 18.41
C ILE A 95 -12.85 3.61 18.41
N ALA A 96 -12.46 4.64 17.66
CA ALA A 96 -11.09 5.15 17.65
C ALA A 96 -10.94 6.21 18.74
N GLU A 97 -10.11 5.92 19.74
CA GLU A 97 -9.85 6.81 20.86
C GLU A 97 -8.51 7.52 20.66
N PHE A 98 -8.55 8.85 20.59
CA PHE A 98 -7.37 9.69 20.39
C PHE A 98 -7.45 10.92 21.28
N ASN A 99 -6.45 11.12 22.14
CA ASN A 99 -6.34 12.30 23.00
C ASN A 99 -7.62 12.63 23.80
N GLY A 100 -8.30 11.60 24.31
CA GLY A 100 -9.56 11.73 25.07
C GLY A 100 -10.81 11.98 24.22
N GLU A 101 -10.70 12.03 22.89
CA GLU A 101 -11.83 12.04 21.95
C GLU A 101 -12.14 10.63 21.45
N GLU A 102 -13.42 10.32 21.31
CA GLU A 102 -13.89 9.08 20.67
C GLU A 102 -14.49 9.39 19.29
N ILE A 103 -14.07 8.61 18.29
CA ILE A 103 -14.53 8.75 16.91
C ILE A 103 -15.12 7.41 16.48
N PRO A 104 -16.46 7.30 16.37
CA PRO A 104 -17.12 6.06 15.98
C PRO A 104 -17.13 5.87 14.46
N PHE A 105 -16.86 4.65 14.01
CA PHE A 105 -16.94 4.24 12.61
C PHE A 105 -17.68 2.91 12.48
N LEU A 106 -18.48 2.73 11.43
CA LEU A 106 -19.13 1.44 11.15
C LEU A 106 -18.07 0.40 10.74
N ILE A 107 -18.17 -0.81 11.29
CA ILE A 107 -17.28 -1.92 10.93
C ILE A 107 -17.41 -2.26 9.44
N SER A 108 -18.62 -2.15 8.87
CA SER A 108 -18.86 -2.42 7.44
C SER A 108 -18.11 -1.48 6.51
N ASP A 109 -17.76 -0.28 6.97
CA ASP A 109 -17.24 0.82 6.17
C ASP A 109 -15.79 1.17 6.56
N THR A 110 -15.15 0.34 7.40
CA THR A 110 -13.84 0.64 7.99
C THR A 110 -12.91 -0.57 7.98
N LEU A 111 -11.66 -0.33 7.57
CA LEU A 111 -10.57 -1.30 7.67
C LEU A 111 -9.58 -0.86 8.74
N VAL A 112 -9.32 -1.77 9.69
CA VAL A 112 -8.29 -1.62 10.72
C VAL A 112 -7.03 -2.33 10.21
N LEU A 113 -6.03 -1.55 9.79
CA LEU A 113 -4.83 -2.04 9.12
C LEU A 113 -3.65 -2.18 10.11
N PRO A 114 -2.77 -3.17 9.95
CA PRO A 114 -1.59 -3.38 10.81
C PRO A 114 -0.44 -2.40 10.46
N VAL A 115 -0.75 -1.11 10.45
CA VAL A 115 0.17 0.00 10.15
C VAL A 115 0.21 0.96 11.33
N ARG A 116 1.33 1.66 11.51
CA ARG A 116 1.47 2.62 12.63
C ARG A 116 0.76 3.93 12.35
N ASN A 117 0.55 4.25 11.07
CA ASN A 117 -0.14 5.45 10.64
C ASN A 117 -0.74 5.20 9.25
N THR A 118 -1.75 5.98 8.87
CA THR A 118 -2.38 5.90 7.55
C THR A 118 -1.77 6.92 6.60
N THR A 119 -0.49 6.72 6.29
CA THR A 119 0.29 7.60 5.41
C THR A 119 0.73 6.85 4.15
N VAL A 120 1.20 7.59 3.15
CA VAL A 120 1.66 7.01 1.88
C VAL A 120 2.88 6.09 2.06
N GLU A 121 3.73 6.34 3.04
CA GLU A 121 4.89 5.52 3.39
C GLU A 121 4.47 4.16 3.97
N GLU A 122 3.56 4.19 4.95
CA GLU A 122 3.03 2.99 5.59
C GLU A 122 2.19 2.15 4.62
N PHE A 123 1.39 2.79 3.76
CA PHE A 123 0.65 2.08 2.71
C PHE A 123 1.57 1.44 1.68
N ALA A 124 2.65 2.11 1.26
CA ALA A 124 3.61 1.52 0.33
C ALA A 124 4.27 0.27 0.93
N ARG A 125 4.68 0.33 2.20
CA ARG A 125 5.23 -0.83 2.93
C ARG A 125 4.20 -1.96 3.05
N TYR A 126 2.99 -1.64 3.51
CA TYR A 126 1.92 -2.62 3.70
C TYR A 126 1.58 -3.35 2.40
N LEU A 127 1.39 -2.63 1.30
CA LEU A 127 1.08 -3.22 0.00
C LEU A 127 2.25 -4.05 -0.54
N LEU A 128 3.49 -3.62 -0.33
CA LEU A 128 4.67 -4.41 -0.71
C LEU A 128 4.73 -5.73 0.07
N GLU A 129 4.53 -5.70 1.39
CA GLU A 129 4.50 -6.90 2.22
C GLU A 129 3.38 -7.86 1.81
N LEU A 130 2.20 -7.35 1.44
CA LEU A 130 1.13 -8.18 0.90
C LEU A 130 1.51 -8.81 -0.44
N LEU A 131 2.16 -8.07 -1.34
CA LEU A 131 2.62 -8.60 -2.63
C LEU A 131 3.69 -9.69 -2.44
N LEU A 132 4.63 -9.48 -1.52
CA LEU A 132 5.71 -10.44 -1.23
C LEU A 132 5.21 -11.78 -0.66
N ARG A 133 4.00 -11.83 -0.09
CA ARG A 133 3.38 -13.09 0.36
C ARG A 133 2.98 -14.02 -0.78
N ASP A 134 2.90 -13.51 -2.02
CA ASP A 134 2.69 -14.34 -3.21
C ASP A 134 4.03 -14.96 -3.67
N ALA A 135 4.52 -15.94 -2.89
CA ALA A 135 5.79 -16.61 -3.18
C ALA A 135 5.88 -17.18 -4.60
N PRO A 136 4.83 -17.81 -5.18
CA PRO A 136 4.87 -18.25 -6.58
C PRO A 136 5.16 -17.12 -7.57
N PHE A 137 4.60 -15.93 -7.36
CA PHE A 137 4.89 -14.76 -8.18
C PHE A 137 6.33 -14.29 -8.01
N ILE A 138 6.81 -14.19 -6.77
CA ILE A 138 8.17 -13.68 -6.48
C ILE A 138 9.24 -14.65 -6.99
N GLU A 139 9.12 -15.94 -6.66
CA GLU A 139 10.11 -16.95 -6.97
C GLU A 139 10.06 -17.36 -8.45
N GLY A 140 8.86 -17.45 -9.03
CA GLY A 140 8.67 -17.91 -10.41
C GLY A 140 9.12 -16.93 -11.50
N ASN A 141 9.41 -15.66 -11.16
CA ASN A 141 9.78 -14.61 -12.10
C ASN A 141 11.21 -14.05 -11.87
N GLU A 142 12.04 -14.73 -11.08
CA GLU A 142 13.42 -14.33 -10.75
C GLU A 142 13.56 -12.83 -10.37
N ILE A 143 12.55 -12.29 -9.69
CA ILE A 143 12.48 -10.87 -9.34
C ILE A 143 13.64 -10.51 -8.39
N ARG A 144 14.43 -9.52 -8.77
CA ARG A 144 15.60 -9.05 -8.00
C ARG A 144 15.27 -7.90 -7.06
N GLU A 145 14.39 -7.00 -7.50
CA GLU A 145 14.01 -5.82 -6.73
C GLU A 145 12.56 -5.45 -6.99
N LEU A 146 11.88 -4.99 -5.95
CA LEU A 146 10.56 -4.38 -6.00
C LEU A 146 10.59 -3.04 -5.28
N ILE A 147 9.98 -2.02 -5.87
CA ILE A 147 9.70 -0.74 -5.22
C ILE A 147 8.22 -0.45 -5.37
N MET A 148 7.48 -0.58 -4.27
CA MET A 148 6.07 -0.19 -4.20
C MET A 148 5.99 1.30 -3.90
N LYS A 149 5.15 2.02 -4.63
CA LYS A 149 4.93 3.46 -4.45
C LYS A 149 3.45 3.72 -4.24
N VAL A 150 3.13 4.60 -3.29
CA VAL A 150 1.77 5.09 -3.05
C VAL A 150 1.77 6.60 -3.08
N SER A 151 0.72 7.20 -3.66
CA SER A 151 0.56 8.65 -3.76
C SER A 151 -0.83 9.06 -3.33
N SER A 152 -0.94 10.09 -2.49
CA SER A 152 -2.20 10.75 -2.13
C SER A 152 -2.59 11.88 -3.11
N GLY A 153 -1.69 12.28 -4.01
CA GLY A 153 -1.91 13.38 -4.95
C GLY A 153 -0.76 13.57 -5.95
N PRO A 154 -1.00 14.26 -7.07
CA PRO A 154 0.00 14.43 -8.13
C PRO A 154 1.32 15.00 -7.61
N GLY A 155 2.44 14.37 -7.99
CA GLY A 155 3.78 14.85 -7.65
C GLY A 155 4.32 14.43 -6.27
N GLN A 156 3.51 13.76 -5.43
CA GLN A 156 3.95 13.29 -4.10
C GLN A 156 3.77 11.77 -3.98
N TRP A 157 4.84 11.08 -3.60
CA TRP A 157 4.88 9.62 -3.46
C TRP A 157 5.63 9.20 -2.20
N GLY A 158 5.09 8.24 -1.45
CA GLY A 158 5.84 7.41 -0.52
C GLY A 158 6.24 6.10 -1.20
N SER A 159 7.33 5.47 -0.76
CA SER A 159 7.79 4.21 -1.33
C SER A 159 8.37 3.26 -0.28
N ALA A 160 8.24 1.96 -0.53
CA ALA A 160 8.94 0.90 0.17
C ALA A 160 9.67 0.02 -0.85
N SER A 161 10.85 -0.47 -0.49
CA SER A 161 11.67 -1.31 -1.36
C SER A 161 11.95 -2.67 -0.73
N TRP A 162 12.12 -3.66 -1.60
CA TRP A 162 12.60 -5.00 -1.28
C TRP A 162 13.61 -5.40 -2.35
N SER A 163 14.66 -6.10 -1.93
CA SER A 163 15.64 -6.69 -2.84
C SER A 163 15.88 -8.13 -2.41
N ARG A 164 16.10 -9.00 -3.40
CA ARG A 164 16.55 -10.37 -3.17
C ARG A 164 18.03 -10.33 -2.79
N ASP A 165 18.37 -11.00 -1.69
CA ASP A 165 19.77 -11.20 -1.26
C ASP A 165 20.61 -11.93 -2.32
#